data_AF-E2A9Z1-F1
#
_entry.id   AF-E2A9Z1-F1
#
_cell.length_a   1.000
_cell.length_b   1.000
_cell.length_c   1.000
_cell.angle_alpha   90.00
_cell.angle_beta   90.00
_cell.angle_gamma   90.00
#
_symmetry.space_group_name_H-M   'P 1'
#
loop_
_entity.id
_entity.type
_entity.pdbx_description
1 polymer ?
#
loop_
_entity_poly.entity_id
_entity_poly.type
_entity_poly.pdbx_seq_one_letter_code
_entity_poly.pdbx_strand_id
1 'polypeptide(L)'
;MPHCSRQLTNNFLYANWGEGLSNCILLANSFSGIVDSCLHRDALNMAGYILRIRPYVTEIQLENSFEYEEVFNDLSIHIFTKQDLLKTPADFWNSREEPQYLKKDVEFIATAR
;
A
#
# COMPACT_ATOMS: atom_id res chain seq x y z
N MET A 1 8.48 -1.55 -5.43
CA MET A 1 7.62 -2.73 -5.59
C MET A 1 6.58 -2.47 -6.69
N PRO A 2 6.99 -2.25 -7.95
CA PRO A 2 6.04 -2.12 -9.06
C PRO A 2 5.34 -3.47 -9.30
N HIS A 3 4.04 -3.45 -9.57
CA HIS A 3 3.20 -4.63 -9.89
C HIS A 3 3.33 -5.77 -8.88
N CYS A 4 3.64 -5.41 -7.63
CA CYS A 4 3.63 -6.36 -6.54
C CYS A 4 2.21 -6.50 -6.02
N SER A 5 1.91 -7.68 -5.48
CA SER A 5 0.60 -7.94 -4.90
C SER A 5 0.30 -6.95 -3.77
N ARG A 6 -0.96 -6.54 -3.64
CA ARG A 6 -1.38 -5.54 -2.63
C ARG A 6 -1.09 -6.01 -1.21
N GLN A 7 -1.14 -7.33 -0.97
CA GLN A 7 -0.80 -7.99 0.28
C GLN A 7 0.65 -7.72 0.69
N LEU A 8 1.57 -7.62 -0.28
CA LEU A 8 2.97 -7.38 0.02
C LEU A 8 3.21 -5.93 0.48
N THR A 9 2.58 -4.97 -0.18
CA THR A 9 2.52 -3.57 0.28
C THR A 9 1.86 -3.45 1.66
N ASN A 10 0.75 -4.17 1.87
CA ASN A 10 0.05 -4.21 3.15
C ASN A 10 0.93 -4.81 4.27
N ASN A 11 1.70 -5.87 3.96
CA ASN A 11 2.66 -6.48 4.88
C ASN A 11 3.83 -5.54 5.22
N PHE A 12 4.33 -4.79 4.24
CA PHE A 12 5.35 -3.78 4.47
C PHE A 12 4.86 -2.74 5.48
N LEU A 13 3.63 -2.25 5.31
CA LEU A 13 3.02 -1.30 6.24
C LEU A 13 2.83 -1.93 7.63
N TYR A 14 2.35 -3.16 7.73
CA TYR A 14 2.22 -3.90 8.98
C TYR A 14 3.56 -4.05 9.72
N ALA A 15 4.62 -4.44 9.01
CA ALA A 15 5.94 -4.66 9.58
C ALA A 15 6.55 -3.37 10.15
N ASN A 16 6.27 -2.24 9.49
CA ASN A 16 6.81 -0.93 9.85
C ASN A 16 5.79 -0.03 10.57
N TRP A 17 4.63 -0.56 10.96
CA TRP A 17 3.50 0.24 11.47
C TRP A 17 3.89 1.05 12.70
N GLY A 18 3.94 2.38 12.53
CA GLY A 18 4.35 3.33 13.54
C GLY A 18 4.99 4.57 12.93
N GLU A 19 5.46 5.48 13.78
CA GLU A 19 6.18 6.69 13.37
C GLU A 19 7.47 6.39 12.57
N GLY A 20 8.01 5.17 12.71
CA GLY A 20 9.16 4.68 11.95
C GLY A 20 8.95 4.68 10.43
N LEU A 21 7.70 4.65 9.95
CA LEU A 21 7.37 4.82 8.52
C LEU A 21 7.94 6.12 7.95
N SER A 22 8.16 7.14 8.79
CA SER A 22 8.76 8.41 8.34
C SER A 22 10.19 8.31 7.82
N ASN A 23 10.85 7.16 8.02
CA ASN A 23 12.17 6.86 7.48
C ASN A 23 12.08 6.10 6.14
N CYS A 24 10.88 5.89 5.61
CA CYS A 24 10.64 5.12 4.40
C CYS A 24 10.13 6.00 3.25
N ILE A 25 10.58 5.70 2.05
CA ILE A 25 9.95 6.13 0.79
C ILE A 25 9.60 4.85 0.05
N LEU A 26 8.34 4.70 -0.34
CA LEU A 26 7.87 3.50 -1.00
C LEU A 26 7.51 3.82 -2.46
N LEU A 27 8.16 3.13 -3.39
CA LEU A 27 7.76 3.11 -4.79
C LEU A 27 6.85 1.90 -4.99
N ALA A 28 5.56 2.08 -5.23
CA ALA A 28 4.59 0.98 -5.32
C ALA A 28 3.37 1.39 -6.16
N ASN A 29 2.50 0.44 -6.46
CA ASN A 29 1.20 0.72 -7.09
C ASN A 29 0.42 1.77 -6.27
N SER A 30 -0.44 2.52 -6.95
CA SER A 30 -1.17 3.62 -6.35
C SER A 30 -2.04 3.15 -5.18
N PHE A 31 -1.93 3.80 -4.02
CA PHE A 31 -2.76 3.51 -2.86
C PHE A 31 -4.19 3.96 -3.13
N SER A 32 -4.36 5.11 -3.79
CA SER A 32 -5.66 5.57 -4.26
C SER A 32 -6.26 4.56 -5.24
N GLY A 33 -5.49 4.13 -6.25
CA GLY A 33 -5.93 3.09 -7.20
C GLY A 33 -6.31 1.77 -6.52
N ILE A 34 -5.53 1.31 -5.54
CA ILE A 34 -5.80 0.09 -4.78
C ILE A 34 -7.10 0.21 -3.98
N VAL A 35 -7.30 1.32 -3.28
CA VAL A 35 -8.48 1.51 -2.43
C VAL A 35 -9.74 1.72 -3.27
N ASP A 36 -9.66 2.51 -4.34
CA ASP A 36 -10.82 2.87 -5.16
C ASP A 36 -11.28 1.73 -6.08
N SER A 37 -10.37 0.80 -6.42
CA SER A 37 -10.70 -0.40 -7.21
C SER A 37 -11.27 -1.56 -6.38
N CYS A 38 -11.20 -1.49 -5.05
CA CYS A 38 -11.66 -2.56 -4.17
C CYS A 38 -13.07 -2.29 -3.61
N LEU A 39 -13.91 -3.34 -3.55
CA LEU A 39 -15.08 -3.29 -2.68
C LEU A 39 -14.59 -3.15 -1.23
N HIS A 40 -15.29 -2.34 -0.42
CA HIS A 40 -14.83 -1.98 0.94
C HIS A 40 -14.51 -3.20 1.83
N ARG A 41 -15.26 -4.30 1.67
CA ARG A 41 -15.03 -5.55 2.39
C ARG A 41 -13.73 -6.25 1.97
N ASP A 42 -13.39 -6.20 0.68
CA ASP A 42 -12.19 -6.82 0.12
C ASP A 42 -10.96 -5.97 0.43
N ALA A 43 -11.10 -4.64 0.41
CA ALA A 43 -10.06 -3.70 0.85
C ALA A 43 -9.66 -3.94 2.31
N LEU A 44 -10.62 -4.18 3.20
CA LEU A 44 -10.33 -4.46 4.61
C LEU A 44 -9.54 -5.77 4.79
N ASN A 45 -9.86 -6.81 4.02
CA ASN A 45 -9.21 -8.10 4.13
C ASN A 45 -7.80 -8.13 3.51
N MET A 46 -7.58 -7.41 2.40
CA MET A 46 -6.34 -7.52 1.62
C MET A 46 -5.43 -6.28 1.70
N ALA A 47 -5.99 -5.12 2.04
CA ALA A 47 -5.32 -3.82 1.96
C ALA A 47 -5.67 -2.92 3.17
N GLY A 48 -6.00 -3.50 4.33
CA GLY A 48 -6.49 -2.75 5.49
C GLY A 48 -5.50 -1.69 6.00
N TYR A 49 -4.19 -1.97 5.97
CA TYR A 49 -3.17 -0.98 6.34
C TYR A 49 -3.03 0.13 5.31
N ILE A 50 -3.16 -0.19 4.01
CA ILE A 50 -3.16 0.80 2.93
C ILE A 50 -4.34 1.75 3.11
N LEU A 51 -5.54 1.21 3.32
CA LEU A 51 -6.76 1.98 3.55
C LEU A 51 -6.61 2.96 4.73
N ARG A 52 -6.03 2.48 5.83
CA ARG A 52 -5.82 3.26 7.05
C ARG A 52 -4.77 4.35 6.91
N ILE A 53 -3.65 4.07 6.23
CA ILE A 53 -2.55 5.03 6.11
C ILE A 53 -2.77 6.06 5.00
N ARG A 54 -3.62 5.76 4.00
CA ARG A 54 -3.88 6.61 2.83
C ARG A 54 -4.11 8.10 3.17
N PRO A 55 -4.85 8.49 4.22
CA PRO A 55 -5.05 9.90 4.55
C PRO A 55 -3.79 10.63 5.07
N TYR A 56 -2.76 9.88 5.43
CA TYR A 56 -1.55 10.36 6.12
C TYR A 56 -0.27 10.12 5.30
N VAL A 57 -0.41 9.81 4.01
CA VAL A 57 0.71 9.61 3.07
C VAL A 57 0.59 10.59 1.91
N THR A 58 1.71 11.17 1.52
CA THR A 58 1.80 11.94 0.28
C THR A 58 2.05 10.95 -0.86
N GLU A 59 1.09 10.85 -1.78
CA GLU A 59 1.18 10.01 -2.97
C GLU A 59 1.46 10.89 -4.20
N ILE A 60 2.49 10.52 -4.96
CA ILE A 60 2.88 11.18 -6.21
C ILE A 60 2.85 10.14 -7.32
N GLN A 61 1.85 10.22 -8.19
CA GLN A 61 1.76 9.39 -9.38
C GLN A 61 2.92 9.68 -10.32
N LEU A 62 3.59 8.63 -10.81
CA LEU A 62 4.64 8.77 -11.81
C LEU A 62 4.04 8.77 -13.21
N GLU A 63 4.52 9.67 -14.06
CA GLU A 63 4.21 9.67 -15.48
C GLU A 63 4.92 8.49 -16.15
N ASN A 64 4.14 7.61 -16.79
CA ASN A 64 4.70 6.50 -17.55
C ASN A 64 5.12 7.00 -18.94
N SER A 65 6.42 6.98 -19.22
CA SER A 65 7.01 7.28 -20.53
C SER A 65 7.53 6.03 -21.25
N PHE A 66 7.15 4.83 -20.77
CA PHE A 66 7.52 3.56 -21.36
C PHE A 66 6.67 3.24 -22.59
N GLU A 67 7.25 2.56 -23.58
CA GLU A 67 6.57 2.18 -24.85
C GLU A 67 5.29 1.36 -24.62
N TYR A 68 5.25 0.59 -23.54
CA TYR A 68 4.04 -0.11 -23.09
C TYR A 68 3.40 0.65 -21.92
N GLU A 69 2.51 1.59 -22.25
CA GLU A 69 1.86 2.47 -21.27
C GLU A 69 1.11 1.70 -20.18
N GLU A 70 0.60 0.50 -20.48
CA GLU A 70 -0.16 -0.34 -19.55
C GLU A 70 0.71 -0.99 -18.46
N VAL A 71 2.04 -1.05 -18.64
CA VAL A 71 2.91 -1.84 -17.77
C VAL A 71 3.26 -1.11 -16.48
N PHE A 72 3.22 0.22 -16.42
CA PHE A 72 3.53 1.01 -15.21
C PHE A 72 2.53 2.15 -14.98
N ASN A 73 1.32 2.02 -15.52
CA ASN A 73 0.28 3.05 -15.47
C ASN A 73 -0.21 3.40 -14.06
N ASP A 74 0.05 2.56 -13.06
CA ASP A 74 -0.41 2.75 -11.69
C ASP A 74 0.74 2.95 -10.68
N LEU A 75 1.95 3.29 -11.15
CA LEU A 75 3.12 3.42 -10.29
C LEU A 75 3.20 4.78 -9.58
N SER A 76 3.30 4.77 -8.25
CA SER A 76 3.39 5.98 -7.42
C SER A 76 4.55 5.94 -6.43
N ILE A 77 5.05 7.13 -6.09
CA ILE A 77 5.92 7.35 -4.92
C ILE A 77 5.03 7.70 -3.73
N HIS A 78 5.26 7.02 -2.61
CA HIS A 78 4.58 7.20 -1.34
C HIS A 78 5.56 7.71 -0.29
N ILE A 79 5.29 8.90 0.25
CA ILE A 79 6.14 9.58 1.21
C ILE A 79 5.38 9.74 2.52
N PHE A 80 5.90 9.16 3.59
CA PHE A 80 5.34 9.27 4.94
C PHE A 80 6.02 10.43 5.66
N THR A 81 5.55 11.66 5.47
CA THR A 81 6.18 12.78 6.17
C THR A 81 5.87 12.73 7.66
N LYS A 82 6.82 13.13 8.51
CA LYS A 82 6.54 13.25 9.96
C LYS A 82 5.35 14.17 10.23
N GLN A 83 5.21 15.23 9.43
CA GLN A 83 4.11 16.20 9.56
C GLN A 83 2.75 15.56 9.30
N ASP A 84 2.63 14.66 8.31
CA ASP A 84 1.38 13.97 8.02
C ASP A 84 1.10 12.86 9.03
N LEU A 85 2.13 12.12 9.47
CA LEU A 85 1.98 11.10 10.50
C LEU A 85 1.56 11.69 11.85
N LEU A 86 1.99 12.91 12.20
CA LEU A 86 1.56 13.61 13.42
C LEU A 86 0.06 13.95 13.43
N LYS A 87 -0.62 13.91 12.28
CA LYS A 87 -2.08 14.14 12.18
C LYS A 87 -2.89 12.89 12.52
N THR A 88 -2.26 11.73 12.71
CA THR A 88 -2.97 10.50 13.08
C THR A 88 -3.54 10.60 14.50
N PRO A 89 -4.71 9.99 14.79
CA PRO A 89 -5.22 9.83 16.14
C PRO A 89 -4.20 9.17 17.10
N ALA A 90 -4.29 9.48 18.39
CA ALA A 90 -3.35 8.98 19.40
C ALA A 90 -3.29 7.44 19.49
N ASP A 91 -4.39 6.77 19.16
CA ASP A 91 -4.54 5.32 19.17
C ASP A 91 -4.35 4.66 17.79
N PHE A 92 -4.07 5.43 16.75
CA PHE A 92 -3.97 4.95 15.36
C PHE A 92 -2.95 3.81 15.18
N TRP A 93 -1.84 3.86 15.92
CA TRP A 93 -0.78 2.86 15.86
C TRP A 93 -1.06 1.61 16.70
N ASN A 94 -2.03 1.67 17.63
CA ASN A 94 -2.33 0.58 18.56
C ASN A 94 -3.02 -0.61 17.88
N SER A 95 -3.82 -0.36 16.84
CA SER A 95 -4.45 -1.41 16.02
C SER A 95 -3.45 -2.00 15.04
N ARG A 96 -2.64 -2.97 15.51
CA ARG A 96 -1.62 -3.65 14.71
C ARG A 96 -1.89 -5.16 14.61
N GLU A 97 -3.09 -5.51 14.14
CA GLU A 97 -3.49 -6.89 13.92
C GLU A 97 -2.72 -7.49 12.74
N GLU A 98 -2.22 -8.72 12.89
CA GLU A 98 -1.54 -9.41 11.79
C GLU A 98 -2.50 -9.60 10.59
N PRO A 99 -2.12 -9.16 9.38
CA PRO A 99 -2.95 -9.36 8.20
C PRO A 99 -3.28 -10.84 7.96
N GLN A 100 -4.56 -11.16 7.78
CA GLN A 100 -5.01 -12.50 7.44
C GLN A 100 -5.55 -12.56 6.01
N TYR A 101 -4.82 -13.22 5.13
CA TYR A 101 -5.22 -13.41 3.74
C TYR A 101 -5.83 -14.80 3.54
N LEU A 102 -6.96 -14.89 2.85
CA LEU A 102 -7.51 -16.19 2.46
C LEU A 102 -6.59 -16.83 1.42
N LYS A 103 -6.36 -18.14 1.50
CA LYS A 103 -5.47 -18.87 0.57
C LYS A 103 -5.80 -18.68 -0.92
N LYS A 104 -7.08 -18.41 -1.24
CA LYS A 104 -7.55 -18.13 -2.60
C LYS A 104 -7.22 -16.73 -3.11
N ASP A 105 -6.89 -15.81 -2.21
CA ASP A 105 -6.66 -14.40 -2.51
C ASP A 105 -5.17 -14.05 -2.54
N VAL A 106 -4.28 -15.02 -2.29
CA VAL A 106 -2.83 -14.82 -2.41
C VAL A 106 -2.44 -14.91 -3.88
N GLU A 107 -2.03 -13.79 -4.47
CA GLU A 107 -1.43 -13.76 -5.80
C GLU A 107 -0.05 -14.43 -5.73
N PHE A 108 0.00 -15.73 -6.03
CA PHE A 108 1.27 -16.41 -6.26
C PHE A 108 1.81 -16.00 -7.62
N ILE A 109 3.03 -15.46 -7.66
CA ILE A 109 3.81 -15.45 -8.90
C ILE A 109 4.17 -16.90 -9.18
N ALA A 110 3.38 -17.58 -10.01
CA ALA A 110 3.81 -18.85 -10.59
C ALA A 110 5.06 -18.56 -11.40
N THR A 111 6.20 -19.13 -10.99
CA THR A 111 7.41 -19.12 -11.80
C THR A 111 7.04 -19.73 -13.16
N ALA A 112 7.28 -18.97 -14.24
CA ALA A 112 7.16 -19.51 -15.58
C ALA A 112 8.03 -20.77 -15.67
N ARG A 113 7.42 -21.89 -16.07
CA ARG A 113 8.13 -23.14 -16.37
C ARG A 113 8.94 -22.99 -17.65
#